data_AF-A0A941F4I9-F1
#
_entry.id   AF-A0A941F4I9-F1
#
_cell.length_a   1.000
_cell.length_b   1.000
_cell.length_c   1.000
_cell.angle_alpha   90.00
_cell.angle_beta   90.00
_cell.angle_gamma   90.00
#
_symmetry.space_group_name_H-M   'P 1'
#
loop_
_entity.id
_entity.type
_entity.pdbx_description
1 polymer ?
#
loop_
_entity_poly.entity_id
_entity_poly.type
_entity_poly.pdbx_seq_one_letter_code
_entity_poly.pdbx_strand_id
1 'polypeptide(L)'
;MTKKKLTKTELLEIQHQQDKKFRKYLLTTFLALLILLVCTLMFYTYGCETRLWIKTYTEYNKLLPANQVCFTGEQLTAHEAKKVQLHQQTFYVCSERCLNVLKNHFREISRTKDPLTQETINKANAVIGLHKQGSTHVLFFKSEQNLQTYYNSLANNK
;
A
#
# COMPACT_ATOMS: atom_id res chain seq x y z
N MET A 1 -7.34 7.75 67.92
CA MET A 1 -6.71 6.62 67.21
C MET A 1 -5.20 6.73 67.35
N THR A 2 -4.59 5.82 68.09
CA THR A 2 -3.15 5.76 68.37
C THR A 2 -2.42 5.20 67.14
N LYS A 3 -1.52 5.98 66.53
CA LYS A 3 -0.66 5.51 65.45
C LYS A 3 0.37 4.52 66.03
N LYS A 4 0.30 3.25 65.63
CA LYS A 4 1.33 2.24 65.94
C LYS A 4 2.65 2.69 65.29
N LYS A 5 3.70 2.92 66.08
CA LYS A 5 5.06 3.20 65.56
C LYS A 5 5.67 1.88 65.10
N LEU A 6 6.01 1.79 63.81
CA LEU A 6 6.69 0.61 63.26
C LEU A 6 8.14 0.55 63.72
N THR A 7 8.63 -0.67 63.88
CA THR A 7 10.04 -0.95 64.17
C THR A 7 10.91 -0.77 62.92
N LYS A 8 12.21 -0.55 63.12
CA LYS A 8 13.17 -0.30 62.01
C LYS A 8 13.21 -1.47 61.01
N THR A 9 13.05 -2.69 61.48
CA THR A 9 13.00 -3.91 60.65
C THR A 9 11.72 -3.99 59.82
N GLU A 10 10.54 -3.71 60.40
CA GLU A 10 9.28 -3.64 59.66
C GLU A 10 9.31 -2.55 58.58
N LEU A 11 9.95 -1.40 58.85
CA LEU A 11 10.14 -0.34 57.87
C LEU A 11 11.03 -0.77 56.70
N LEU A 12 12.11 -1.50 56.97
CA LEU A 12 13.02 -2.03 55.94
C LEU A 12 12.34 -3.08 55.06
N GLU A 13 11.53 -3.97 55.63
CA GLU A 13 10.77 -4.98 54.87
C GLU A 13 9.73 -4.33 53.94
N ILE A 14 9.02 -3.32 54.43
CA ILE A 14 8.06 -2.55 53.62
C ILE A 14 8.78 -1.83 52.48
N GLN A 15 9.91 -1.18 52.75
CA GLN A 15 10.73 -0.52 51.73
C GLN A 15 11.18 -1.52 50.65
N HIS A 16 11.73 -2.66 51.06
CA HIS A 16 12.18 -3.70 50.13
C HIS A 16 11.02 -4.26 49.26
N GLN A 17 9.84 -4.45 49.85
CA GLN A 17 8.65 -4.90 49.12
C GLN A 17 8.13 -3.82 48.16
N GLN A 18 8.19 -2.55 48.55
CA GLN A 18 7.84 -1.40 47.71
C GLN A 18 8.81 -1.26 46.53
N ASP A 19 10.11 -1.39 46.74
CA ASP A 19 11.13 -1.33 45.69
C ASP A 19 10.97 -2.47 44.67
N LYS A 20 10.64 -3.68 45.14
CA LYS A 20 10.37 -4.83 44.26
C LYS A 20 9.12 -4.60 43.41
N LYS A 21 8.07 -3.99 43.97
CA LYS A 21 6.85 -3.62 43.23
C LYS A 21 7.15 -2.50 42.23
N PHE A 22 7.84 -1.44 42.67
CA PHE A 22 8.24 -0.30 41.84
C PHE A 22 9.09 -0.75 40.65
N ARG A 23 10.10 -1.58 40.87
CA ARG A 23 10.96 -2.13 39.80
C ARG A 23 10.16 -2.96 38.79
N LYS A 24 9.21 -3.78 39.25
CA LYS A 24 8.32 -4.53 38.37
C LYS A 24 7.46 -3.59 37.52
N TYR A 25 6.82 -2.60 38.14
CA TYR A 25 6.03 -1.61 37.40
C TYR A 25 6.87 -0.85 36.38
N LEU A 26 8.04 -0.34 36.79
CA LEU A 26 8.98 0.37 35.92
C LEU A 26 9.38 -0.46 34.70
N LEU A 27 9.72 -1.74 34.90
CA LEU A 27 10.06 -2.67 33.80
C LEU A 27 8.86 -2.93 32.88
N THR A 28 7.67 -3.15 33.44
CA THR A 28 6.47 -3.37 32.62
C THR A 28 6.08 -2.13 31.82
N THR A 29 6.17 -0.93 32.41
CA THR A 29 5.88 0.33 31.71
C THR A 29 6.92 0.61 30.63
N PHE A 30 8.20 0.35 30.90
CA PHE A 30 9.26 0.53 29.92
C PHE A 30 9.09 -0.42 28.73
N LEU A 31 8.77 -1.69 28.99
CA LEU A 31 8.49 -2.67 27.94
C LEU A 31 7.27 -2.27 27.10
N ALA A 32 6.19 -1.82 27.74
CA ALA A 32 5.00 -1.34 27.04
C ALA A 32 5.31 -0.13 26.14
N LEU A 33 6.12 0.82 26.61
CA LEU A 33 6.57 1.96 25.81
C LEU A 33 7.43 1.53 24.62
N LEU A 34 8.33 0.56 24.81
CA LEU A 34 9.14 -0.01 23.74
C LEU A 34 8.29 -0.68 22.66
N ILE A 35 7.30 -1.47 23.07
CA ILE A 35 6.36 -2.12 22.14
C ILE A 35 5.58 -1.06 21.36
N LEU A 36 5.05 -0.05 22.05
CA LEU A 36 4.31 1.05 21.41
C LEU A 36 5.18 1.76 20.37
N LEU A 37 6.43 2.08 20.71
CA LEU A 37 7.38 2.70 19.79
C LEU A 37 7.60 1.83 18.54
N VAL A 38 7.88 0.54 18.71
CA VAL A 38 8.07 -0.39 17.59
C VAL A 38 6.82 -0.47 16.72
N CYS A 39 5.63 -0.56 17.32
CA CYS A 39 4.38 -0.55 16.57
C CYS A 39 4.22 0.73 15.75
N THR A 40 4.46 1.91 16.33
CA THR A 40 4.36 3.18 15.60
C THR A 40 5.34 3.25 14.42
N LEU A 41 6.57 2.77 14.60
CA LEU A 41 7.56 2.71 13.54
C LEU A 41 7.12 1.77 12.40
N MET A 42 6.61 0.57 12.74
CA MET A 42 6.10 -0.38 11.75
C MET A 42 4.95 0.21 10.93
N PHE A 43 4.00 0.90 11.55
CA PHE A 43 2.92 1.57 10.83
C PHE A 43 3.42 2.70 9.93
N TYR A 44 4.43 3.45 10.38
CA TYR A 44 5.00 4.54 9.60
C TYR A 44 5.79 4.02 8.38
N THR A 45 6.58 2.95 8.54
CA THR A 45 7.41 2.41 7.46
C THR A 45 6.61 1.56 6.47
N TYR A 46 5.69 0.72 6.95
CA TYR A 46 4.98 -0.25 6.10
C TYR A 46 3.53 0.16 5.79
N GLY A 47 3.04 1.28 6.33
CA GLY A 47 1.66 1.73 6.12
C GLY A 47 1.29 1.97 4.65
N CYS A 48 2.24 2.44 3.85
CA CYS A 48 2.01 2.67 2.42
C CYS A 48 1.96 1.35 1.64
N GLU A 49 2.90 0.44 1.91
CA GLU A 49 2.97 -0.86 1.24
C GLU A 49 1.78 -1.75 1.61
N THR A 50 1.37 -1.78 2.88
CA THR A 50 0.19 -2.53 3.33
C THR A 50 -1.08 -2.04 2.65
N ARG A 51 -1.27 -0.73 2.52
CA ARG A 51 -2.41 -0.16 1.77
C ARG A 51 -2.38 -0.54 0.31
N LEU A 52 -1.22 -0.46 -0.35
CA LEU A 52 -1.06 -0.88 -1.74
C LEU A 52 -1.39 -2.36 -1.91
N TRP A 53 -0.87 -3.21 -1.01
CA TRP A 53 -1.13 -4.64 -1.03
C TRP A 53 -2.63 -4.92 -0.89
N ILE A 54 -3.30 -4.38 0.12
CA ILE A 54 -4.76 -4.54 0.30
C ILE A 54 -5.52 -4.15 -0.98
N LYS A 55 -5.13 -3.03 -1.59
CA LYS A 55 -5.75 -2.54 -2.83
C LYS A 55 -5.63 -3.53 -4.00
N THR A 56 -4.52 -4.25 -4.12
CA THR A 56 -4.35 -5.28 -5.17
C THR A 56 -5.28 -6.49 -4.97
N TYR A 57 -5.84 -6.68 -3.77
CA TYR A 57 -6.86 -7.70 -3.51
C TYR A 57 -8.28 -7.15 -3.66
N THR A 58 -8.55 -5.95 -3.16
CA THR A 58 -9.90 -5.36 -3.19
C THR A 58 -10.32 -4.90 -4.58
N GLU A 59 -9.37 -4.47 -5.40
CA GLU A 59 -9.62 -3.98 -6.77
C GLU A 59 -9.40 -5.04 -7.86
N TYR A 60 -9.10 -6.28 -7.47
CA TYR A 60 -9.04 -7.37 -8.44
C TYR A 60 -10.42 -7.64 -9.03
N ASN A 61 -10.47 -7.89 -10.35
CA ASN A 61 -11.70 -8.05 -11.12
C ASN A 61 -12.60 -6.80 -11.18
N LYS A 62 -12.02 -5.60 -10.97
CA LYS A 62 -12.73 -4.32 -11.08
C LYS A 62 -12.00 -3.38 -12.04
N LEU A 63 -12.74 -2.37 -12.50
CA LEU A 63 -12.18 -1.24 -13.25
C LEU A 63 -11.29 -0.40 -12.32
N LEU A 64 -10.04 -0.18 -12.73
CA LEU A 64 -9.13 0.70 -12.01
C LEU A 64 -9.25 2.14 -12.50
N PRO A 65 -9.27 3.13 -11.59
CA PRO A 65 -9.22 4.53 -11.99
C PRO A 65 -7.82 4.89 -12.51
N ALA A 66 -7.77 5.65 -13.59
CA ALA A 66 -6.52 5.99 -14.28
C ALA A 66 -5.52 6.78 -13.42
N ASN A 67 -6.01 7.61 -12.48
CA ASN A 67 -5.17 8.39 -11.57
C ASN A 67 -4.46 7.53 -10.51
N GLN A 68 -4.73 6.23 -10.44
CA GLN A 68 -4.05 5.32 -9.51
C GLN A 68 -3.00 4.44 -10.17
N VAL A 69 -2.72 4.68 -11.46
CA VAL A 69 -1.87 3.83 -12.29
C VAL A 69 -0.76 4.66 -12.92
N CYS A 70 0.46 4.13 -12.92
CA CYS A 70 1.55 4.66 -13.72
C CYS A 70 1.51 4.05 -15.12
N PHE A 71 1.28 4.86 -16.14
CA PHE A 71 1.13 4.38 -17.52
C PHE A 71 2.45 3.90 -18.12
N THR A 72 3.56 4.50 -17.68
CA THR A 72 4.91 4.11 -18.09
C THR A 72 5.38 2.82 -17.41
N GLY A 73 5.08 2.68 -16.12
CA GLY A 73 5.48 1.51 -15.33
C GLY A 73 4.49 0.35 -15.41
N GLU A 74 3.29 0.59 -15.94
CA GLU A 74 2.18 -0.38 -16.01
C GLU A 74 1.88 -1.01 -14.65
N GLN A 75 1.86 -0.15 -13.62
CA GLN A 75 1.71 -0.56 -12.24
C GLN A 75 0.71 0.32 -11.49
N LEU A 76 -0.04 -0.32 -10.61
CA LEU A 76 -0.82 0.32 -9.57
C LEU A 76 0.13 1.03 -8.60
N THR A 77 -0.23 2.25 -8.27
CA THR A 77 0.56 3.12 -7.42
C THR A 77 -0.08 3.26 -6.04
N ALA A 78 0.76 3.40 -5.00
CA ALA A 78 0.30 3.56 -3.63
C ALA A 78 -0.33 4.94 -3.37
N HIS A 79 0.10 5.94 -4.15
CA HIS A 79 -0.41 7.30 -4.14
C HIS A 79 -1.01 7.64 -5.51
N GLU A 80 -1.76 8.74 -5.60
CA GLU A 80 -2.25 9.20 -6.90
C GLU A 80 -1.09 9.55 -7.83
N ALA A 81 -1.18 9.06 -9.06
CA ALA A 81 -0.25 9.35 -10.13
C ALA A 81 -0.48 10.77 -10.66
N LYS A 82 0.62 11.43 -11.04
CA LYS A 82 0.61 12.80 -11.56
C LYS A 82 -0.03 12.81 -12.95
N LYS A 83 -1.12 13.57 -13.09
CA LYS A 83 -1.76 13.83 -14.37
C LYS A 83 -0.86 14.70 -15.25
N VAL A 84 -0.64 14.27 -16.50
CA VAL A 84 0.14 15.01 -17.49
C VAL A 84 -0.61 15.04 -18.82
N GLN A 85 -0.61 16.18 -19.50
CA GLN A 85 -1.12 16.29 -20.86
C GLN A 85 0.03 16.23 -21.86
N LEU A 86 -0.07 15.33 -22.84
CA LEU A 86 0.87 15.19 -23.95
C LEU A 86 0.06 14.90 -25.21
N HIS A 87 0.33 15.64 -26.30
CA HIS A 87 -0.36 15.46 -27.59
C HIS A 87 -1.90 15.43 -27.47
N GLN A 88 -2.49 16.35 -26.69
CA GLN A 88 -3.94 16.45 -26.43
C GLN A 88 -4.55 15.24 -25.69
N GLN A 89 -3.72 14.34 -25.19
CA GLN A 89 -4.12 13.16 -24.43
C GLN A 89 -3.67 13.25 -22.98
N THR A 90 -4.43 12.63 -22.08
CA THR A 90 -4.12 12.61 -20.65
C THR A 90 -3.43 11.29 -20.29
N PHE A 91 -2.27 11.40 -19.64
CA PHE A 91 -1.53 10.27 -19.08
C PHE A 91 -1.30 10.48 -17.58
N TYR A 92 -1.02 9.39 -16.87
CA TYR A 92 -0.71 9.41 -15.45
C TYR A 92 0.66 8.75 -15.20
N VAL A 93 1.52 9.42 -14.44
CA VAL A 93 2.90 8.97 -14.19
C VAL A 93 3.24 9.05 -12.69
N CYS A 94 4.03 8.10 -12.18
CA CYS A 94 4.37 8.04 -10.76
C CYS A 94 5.61 8.84 -10.35
N SER A 95 6.44 9.26 -11.31
CA SER A 95 7.69 9.98 -11.05
C SER A 95 8.12 10.84 -12.23
N GLU A 96 9.01 11.80 -11.99
CA GLU A 96 9.65 12.60 -13.05
C GLU A 96 10.45 11.73 -14.02
N ARG A 97 11.04 10.62 -13.55
CA ARG A 97 11.70 9.65 -14.42
C ARG A 97 10.70 9.03 -15.40
N CYS A 98 9.52 8.60 -14.94
CA CYS A 98 8.48 8.06 -15.79
C CYS A 98 7.95 9.12 -16.79
N LEU A 99 7.84 10.38 -16.36
CA LEU A 99 7.49 11.49 -17.25
C LEU A 99 8.51 11.66 -18.39
N ASN A 100 9.80 11.65 -18.06
CA ASN A 100 10.86 11.78 -19.06
C ASN A 100 10.86 10.61 -20.05
N VAL A 101 10.68 9.38 -19.56
CA VAL A 101 10.55 8.19 -20.42
C VAL A 101 9.32 8.32 -21.35
N LEU A 102 8.18 8.76 -20.82
CA LEU A 102 6.97 8.97 -21.62
C LEU A 102 7.16 10.05 -22.70
N LYS A 103 7.89 11.14 -22.40
CA LYS A 103 8.18 12.20 -23.38
C LYS A 103 9.14 11.73 -24.47
N ASN A 104 10.20 11.01 -24.09
CA ASN A 104 11.26 10.61 -25.02
C ASN A 104 10.87 9.40 -25.88
N HIS A 105 10.03 8.50 -25.34
CA HIS A 105 9.57 7.28 -26.00
C HIS A 105 8.04 7.25 -26.10
N PHE A 106 7.46 8.38 -26.54
CA PHE A 106 6.00 8.55 -26.52
C PHE A 106 5.28 7.50 -27.37
N ARG A 107 5.79 7.18 -28.56
CA ARG A 107 5.10 6.26 -29.49
C ARG A 107 5.01 4.85 -28.94
N GLU A 108 6.04 4.40 -28.25
CA GLU A 108 6.17 3.08 -27.66
C GLU A 108 5.37 2.99 -26.35
N ILE A 109 5.47 4.02 -25.49
CA ILE A 109 4.85 3.98 -24.16
C ILE A 109 3.35 4.29 -24.21
N SER A 110 2.90 5.18 -25.10
CA SER A 110 1.48 5.56 -25.21
C SER A 110 0.60 4.44 -25.77
N ARG A 111 1.20 3.43 -26.41
CA ARG A 111 0.49 2.32 -27.03
C ARG A 111 0.79 1.02 -26.30
N THR A 112 -0.17 0.11 -26.33
CA THR A 112 0.02 -1.27 -25.87
C THR A 112 -0.94 -2.18 -26.64
N LYS A 113 -0.86 -3.48 -26.41
CA LYS A 113 -1.78 -4.45 -27.00
C LYS A 113 -2.87 -4.79 -26.01
N ASP A 114 -4.11 -4.85 -26.48
CA ASP A 114 -5.20 -5.44 -25.73
C ASP A 114 -4.89 -6.92 -25.45
N PRO A 115 -4.88 -7.38 -24.18
CA PRO A 115 -4.56 -8.77 -23.84
C PRO A 115 -5.47 -9.81 -24.51
N LEU A 116 -6.72 -9.44 -24.79
CA LEU A 116 -7.73 -10.34 -25.38
C LEU A 116 -7.65 -10.33 -26.91
N THR A 117 -7.68 -9.16 -27.54
CA THR A 117 -7.78 -9.04 -29.01
C THR A 117 -6.43 -8.89 -29.72
N GLN A 118 -5.34 -8.61 -28.98
CA GLN A 118 -4.01 -8.29 -29.50
C GLN A 118 -3.94 -7.02 -30.36
N GLU A 119 -5.03 -6.26 -30.46
CA GLU A 119 -5.07 -4.99 -31.17
C GLU A 119 -4.24 -3.93 -30.45
N THR A 120 -3.57 -3.08 -31.23
CA THR A 120 -2.83 -1.96 -30.65
C THR A 120 -3.80 -0.86 -30.23
N ILE A 121 -3.79 -0.53 -28.94
CA ILE A 121 -4.63 0.49 -28.32
C ILE A 121 -3.79 1.61 -27.73
N ASN A 122 -4.39 2.78 -27.56
CA ASN A 122 -3.77 3.90 -26.87
C ASN A 122 -4.14 3.86 -25.38
N LYS A 123 -3.12 3.83 -24.51
CA LYS A 123 -3.31 3.76 -23.05
C LYS A 123 -4.15 4.92 -22.50
N ALA A 124 -4.09 6.11 -23.09
CA ALA A 124 -4.86 7.28 -22.66
C ALA A 124 -6.38 7.07 -22.69
N ASN A 125 -6.86 6.20 -23.59
CA ASN A 125 -8.28 5.91 -23.78
C ASN A 125 -8.66 4.49 -23.33
N ALA A 126 -7.71 3.76 -22.75
CA ALA A 126 -7.91 2.36 -22.41
C ALA A 126 -8.58 2.18 -21.04
N VAL A 127 -9.29 1.07 -20.93
CA VAL A 127 -9.85 0.54 -19.69
C VAL A 127 -8.74 -0.19 -18.95
N ILE A 128 -8.61 -0.02 -17.63
CA ILE A 128 -7.48 -0.54 -16.86
C ILE A 128 -7.96 -1.56 -15.85
N GLY A 129 -7.23 -2.67 -15.73
CA GLY A 129 -7.47 -3.71 -14.73
C GLY A 129 -6.18 -4.33 -14.20
N LEU A 130 -6.26 -5.01 -13.06
CA LEU A 130 -5.13 -5.77 -12.51
C LEU A 130 -4.86 -7.05 -13.32
N HIS A 131 -3.59 -7.35 -13.59
CA HIS A 131 -3.22 -8.60 -14.25
C HIS A 131 -3.58 -9.83 -13.40
N LYS A 132 -3.27 -9.77 -12.10
CA LYS A 132 -3.48 -10.86 -11.15
C LYS A 132 -3.75 -10.31 -9.75
N GLN A 133 -4.56 -11.04 -8.97
CA GLN A 133 -4.79 -10.72 -7.57
C GLN A 133 -3.46 -10.72 -6.79
N GLY A 134 -3.24 -9.69 -5.97
CA GLY A 134 -1.99 -9.52 -5.22
C GLY A 134 -0.82 -8.95 -6.02
N SER A 135 -1.01 -8.69 -7.33
CA SER A 135 0.01 -8.05 -8.18
C SER A 135 -0.31 -6.56 -8.35
N THR A 136 0.74 -5.73 -8.40
CA THR A 136 0.61 -4.32 -8.77
C THR A 136 0.58 -4.13 -10.29
N HIS A 137 0.89 -5.15 -11.09
CA HIS A 137 0.92 -5.01 -12.55
C HIS A 137 -0.49 -4.85 -13.11
N VAL A 138 -0.67 -3.88 -14.00
CA VAL A 138 -1.94 -3.60 -14.67
C VAL A 138 -1.88 -3.95 -16.15
N LEU A 139 -3.05 -4.24 -16.70
CA LEU A 139 -3.27 -4.42 -18.12
C LEU A 139 -4.23 -3.35 -18.63
N PHE A 140 -4.11 -3.03 -19.91
CA PHE A 140 -4.94 -2.04 -20.59
C PHE A 140 -5.79 -2.76 -21.64
N PHE A 141 -7.08 -2.43 -21.67
CA PHE A 141 -8.08 -3.06 -22.51
C PHE A 141 -8.77 -2.00 -23.37
N LYS A 142 -9.21 -2.41 -24.56
CA LYS A 142 -9.96 -1.54 -25.48
C LYS A 142 -11.32 -1.14 -24.92
N SER A 143 -11.95 -2.00 -24.13
CA SER A 143 -13.29 -1.80 -23.59
C SER A 143 -13.49 -2.53 -22.25
N GLU A 144 -14.52 -2.14 -21.51
CA GLU A 144 -14.92 -2.82 -20.27
C GLU A 144 -15.37 -4.26 -20.52
N GLN A 145 -15.98 -4.52 -21.69
CA GLN A 145 -16.36 -5.86 -22.10
C GLN A 145 -15.14 -6.77 -22.23
N ASN A 146 -14.05 -6.29 -22.85
CA ASN A 146 -12.82 -7.07 -22.98
C ASN A 146 -12.21 -7.40 -21.62
N LEU A 147 -12.23 -6.45 -20.69
CA LEU A 147 -11.78 -6.66 -19.31
C LEU A 147 -12.59 -7.76 -18.62
N GLN A 148 -13.93 -7.69 -18.69
CA GLN A 148 -14.80 -8.69 -18.08
C GLN A 148 -14.62 -10.08 -18.71
N THR A 149 -14.54 -10.16 -20.04
CA THR A 149 -14.29 -11.42 -20.75
C THR A 149 -12.95 -12.02 -20.35
N TYR A 150 -11.90 -11.19 -20.21
CA TYR A 150 -10.59 -11.63 -19.76
C TYR A 150 -10.67 -12.29 -18.37
N TYR A 151 -11.29 -11.64 -17.38
CA TYR A 151 -11.40 -12.21 -16.04
C TYR A 151 -12.30 -13.45 -15.98
N ASN A 152 -13.40 -13.49 -16.73
CA ASN A 152 -14.25 -14.68 -16.83
C ASN A 152 -13.48 -15.87 -17.42
N SER A 153 -12.62 -15.64 -18.42
CA SER A 153 -11.77 -16.69 -18.98
C SER A 153 -10.77 -17.25 -17.96
N LEU A 154 -10.23 -16.41 -17.07
CA LEU A 154 -9.33 -16.85 -16.00
C LEU A 154 -10.04 -17.64 -14.90
N ALA A 155 -11.31 -17.32 -14.63
CA ALA A 155 -12.12 -18.07 -13.66
C ALA A 155 -12.48 -19.47 -14.17
N ASN A 156 -12.75 -19.62 -15.47
CA ASN A 156 -13.11 -20.90 -16.09
C ASN A 156 -11.92 -21.86 -16.31
N ASN A 157 -10.69 -21.35 -16.26
CA ASN A 157 -9.46 -22.13 -16.41
C ASN A 157 -8.82 -22.53 -15.06
N LYS A 158 -9.50 -22.30 -13.93
CA LYS A 158 -9.12 -22.74 -12.59
C LYS A 158 -9.89 -23.98 -12.18
#